data_AF-A0A317MB00-F1
#
_entry.id   AF-A0A317MB00-F1
#
_cell.length_a   1.000
_cell.length_b   1.000
_cell.length_c   1.000
_cell.angle_alpha   90.00
_cell.angle_beta   90.00
_cell.angle_gamma   90.00
#
_symmetry.space_group_name_H-M   'P 1'
#
loop_
_entity.id
_entity.type
_entity.pdbx_description
1 polymer ?
#
loop_
_entity_poly.entity_id
_entity_poly.type
_entity_poly.pdbx_seq_one_letter_code
_entity_poly.pdbx_strand_id
1 'polypeptide(L)'
;MKTFLIGIILGLFGAFAVALAFGLQWPAWVMFIAWVSYYIFGKTLKTSLLAFVQLLLGIIMGILMQATGIFLTRYIGEAGLPVAVFFFIGSLAYISRLKTCNNIPAYFLGLIIFFGVHPQIAVAPLLELLVPILAGFVLAWLNDSSVVRLSRLYDATKQSA
;
A
#
# COMPACT_ATOMS: atom_id res chain seq x y z
N MET A 1 3.65 11.49 29.25
CA MET A 1 4.23 12.42 28.26
C MET A 1 4.66 11.74 26.97
N LYS A 2 5.39 10.60 26.99
CA LYS A 2 5.84 9.87 25.79
C LYS A 2 4.72 9.63 24.74
N THR A 3 3.57 9.09 25.15
CA THR A 3 2.42 8.84 24.26
C THR A 3 1.85 10.10 23.63
N PHE A 4 1.82 11.21 24.37
CA PHE A 4 1.35 12.50 23.87
C PHE A 4 2.25 13.02 22.74
N LEU A 5 3.57 12.94 22.91
CA LEU A 5 4.52 13.33 21.87
C LEU A 5 4.44 12.42 20.63
N ILE A 6 4.25 11.11 20.82
CA ILE A 6 4.00 10.18 19.70
C ILE A 6 2.72 10.57 18.94
N GLY A 7 1.65 10.92 19.67
CA GLY A 7 0.41 11.40 19.07
C GLY A 7 0.60 12.67 18.23
N ILE A 8 1.40 13.63 18.71
CA ILE A 8 1.75 14.83 17.96
C ILE A 8 2.48 14.47 16.66
N ILE A 9 3.48 13.58 16.70
CA ILE A 9 4.23 13.17 15.50
C ILE A 9 3.30 12.50 14.49
N LEU A 10 2.53 11.50 14.93
CA LEU A 10 1.55 10.81 14.06
C LEU A 10 0.57 11.81 13.43
N GLY A 11 0.04 12.74 14.22
CA GLY A 11 -0.89 13.77 13.76
C GLY A 11 -0.28 14.75 12.77
N LEU A 12 0.95 15.22 13.01
CA LEU A 12 1.65 16.14 12.11
C LEU A 12 1.95 15.48 10.76
N PHE A 13 2.47 14.25 10.75
CA PHE A 13 2.69 13.52 9.51
C PHE A 13 1.36 13.26 8.78
N GLY A 14 0.29 12.92 9.50
CA GLY A 14 -1.03 12.69 8.91
C GLY A 14 -1.60 13.97 8.27
N ALA A 15 -1.53 15.09 8.98
CA ALA A 15 -1.96 16.40 8.47
C ALA A 15 -1.16 16.82 7.24
N PHE A 16 0.17 16.65 7.28
CA PHE A 16 1.04 16.93 6.14
C PHE A 16 0.69 16.05 4.93
N ALA A 17 0.43 14.76 5.16
CA ALA A 17 0.04 13.84 4.10
C ALA A 17 -1.25 14.30 3.41
N VAL A 18 -2.28 14.62 4.19
CA VAL A 18 -3.56 15.13 3.64
C VAL A 18 -3.34 16.41 2.85
N ALA A 19 -2.58 17.37 3.40
CA ALA A 19 -2.28 18.63 2.73
C ALA A 19 -1.52 18.40 1.41
N LEU A 20 -0.54 17.50 1.40
CA LEU A 20 0.23 17.13 0.21
C LEU A 20 -0.65 16.47 -0.84
N ALA A 21 -1.45 15.47 -0.45
CA ALA A 21 -2.32 14.75 -1.36
C ALA A 21 -3.36 15.68 -1.99
N PHE A 22 -4.03 16.53 -1.21
CA PHE A 22 -4.98 17.49 -1.77
C PHE A 22 -4.31 18.59 -2.58
N GLY A 23 -3.14 19.08 -2.16
CA GLY A 23 -2.37 20.06 -2.93
C GLY A 23 -1.97 19.57 -4.33
N LEU A 24 -1.68 18.27 -4.45
CA LEU A 24 -1.28 17.63 -5.71
C LEU A 24 -2.41 16.84 -6.39
N GLN A 25 -3.65 16.96 -5.89
CA GLN A 25 -4.84 16.27 -6.40
C GLN A 25 -4.70 14.74 -6.44
N TRP A 26 -3.93 14.18 -5.52
CA TRP A 26 -3.78 12.74 -5.36
C TRP A 26 -4.94 12.14 -4.56
N PRO A 27 -5.35 10.90 -4.84
CA PRO A 27 -6.28 10.17 -3.98
C PRO A 27 -5.64 9.92 -2.61
N ALA A 28 -5.99 10.73 -1.60
CA ALA A 28 -5.40 10.65 -0.27
C ALA A 28 -5.51 9.24 0.34
N TRP A 29 -6.63 8.54 0.09
CA TRP A 29 -6.85 7.18 0.57
C TRP A 29 -5.86 6.16 0.00
N VAL A 30 -5.38 6.32 -1.25
CA VAL A 30 -4.37 5.43 -1.86
C VAL A 30 -3.05 5.54 -1.11
N MET A 31 -2.63 6.78 -0.83
CA MET A 31 -1.46 7.06 -0.04
C MET A 31 -1.60 6.51 1.39
N PHE A 32 -2.77 6.63 2.01
CA PHE A 32 -3.04 6.03 3.33
C PHE A 32 -3.04 4.50 3.32
N ILE A 33 -3.52 3.83 2.27
CA ILE A 33 -3.40 2.37 2.17
C ILE A 33 -1.92 1.97 2.15
N ALA A 34 -1.09 2.64 1.35
CA ALA A 34 0.34 2.38 1.31
C ALA A 34 1.00 2.64 2.67
N TRP A 35 0.63 3.73 3.34
CA TRP A 35 1.10 4.03 4.69
C TRP A 35 0.72 2.95 5.69
N VAL A 36 -0.57 2.58 5.75
CA VAL A 36 -1.07 1.57 6.69
C VAL A 36 -0.43 0.20 6.42
N SER A 37 -0.16 -0.13 5.15
CA SER A 37 0.55 -1.37 4.79
C SER A 37 1.91 -1.50 5.47
N TYR A 38 2.64 -0.37 5.64
CA TYR A 38 3.92 -0.36 6.38
C TYR A 38 3.72 -0.81 7.83
N TYR A 39 2.71 -0.26 8.52
CA TYR A 39 2.44 -0.58 9.92
C TYR A 39 1.86 -1.99 10.15
N ILE A 40 1.04 -2.49 9.22
CA ILE A 40 0.47 -3.84 9.32
C ILE A 40 1.56 -4.90 9.13
N PHE A 41 2.46 -4.72 8.16
CA PHE A 41 3.33 -5.80 7.69
C PHE A 41 4.79 -5.73 8.13
N GLY A 42 5.15 -4.77 8.99
CA GLY A 42 6.25 -5.00 9.93
C GLY A 42 7.02 -3.76 10.37
N LYS A 43 7.60 -3.87 11.57
CA LYS A 43 8.43 -2.86 12.23
C LYS A 43 9.86 -2.74 11.67
N THR A 44 10.21 -3.55 10.65
CA THR A 44 11.53 -3.48 10.01
C THR A 44 11.38 -3.08 8.55
N LEU A 45 12.30 -2.24 8.07
CA LEU A 45 12.28 -1.74 6.69
C LEU A 45 12.30 -2.89 5.66
N LYS A 46 13.01 -3.99 5.96
CA LYS A 46 13.09 -5.15 5.08
C LYS A 46 11.73 -5.84 4.90
N THR A 47 11.01 -6.07 6.00
CA THR A 47 9.70 -6.74 5.95
C THR A 47 8.63 -5.84 5.32
N SER A 48 8.65 -4.53 5.63
CA SER A 48 7.72 -3.59 5.03
C SER A 48 7.97 -3.39 3.55
N LEU A 49 9.23 -3.37 3.09
CA LEU A 49 9.57 -3.32 1.66
C LEU A 49 9.05 -4.56 0.91
N LEU A 50 9.18 -5.76 1.49
CA LEU A 50 8.64 -6.97 0.88
C LEU A 50 7.11 -6.93 0.78
N ALA A 51 6.42 -6.41 1.80
CA ALA A 51 4.98 -6.21 1.74
C ALA A 51 4.59 -5.14 0.72
N PHE A 52 5.38 -4.08 0.60
CA PHE A 52 5.18 -3.03 -0.39
C PHE A 52 5.32 -3.56 -1.83
N VAL A 53 6.33 -4.41 -2.09
CA VAL A 53 6.46 -5.09 -3.39
C VAL A 53 5.22 -5.93 -3.70
N GLN A 54 4.66 -6.63 -2.71
CA GLN A 54 3.44 -7.42 -2.89
C GLN A 54 2.19 -6.57 -3.12
N LEU A 55 2.12 -5.38 -2.52
CA LEU A 55 1.09 -4.38 -2.83
C LEU A 55 1.19 -3.96 -4.30
N LEU A 56 2.40 -3.66 -4.80
CA LEU A 56 2.60 -3.34 -6.22
C LEU A 56 2.25 -4.52 -7.14
N LEU A 57 2.61 -5.75 -6.75
CA LEU A 57 2.22 -6.95 -7.49
C LEU A 57 0.69 -7.14 -7.50
N GLY A 58 0.00 -6.78 -6.41
CA GLY A 58 -1.46 -6.72 -6.37
C GLY A 58 -2.06 -5.76 -7.39
N ILE A 59 -1.46 -4.58 -7.59
CA ILE A 59 -1.87 -3.63 -8.62
C ILE A 59 -1.65 -4.23 -10.02
N ILE A 60 -0.47 -4.81 -10.27
CA ILE A 60 -0.15 -5.49 -11.54
C ILE A 60 -1.17 -6.59 -11.83
N MET A 61 -1.52 -7.36 -10.81
CA MET A 61 -2.52 -8.40 -10.90
C MET A 61 -3.91 -7.84 -11.24
N GLY A 62 -4.30 -6.70 -10.68
CA GLY A 62 -5.53 -5.98 -11.05
C GLY A 62 -5.55 -5.58 -12.53
N ILE A 63 -4.43 -5.05 -13.05
CA ILE A 63 -4.27 -4.73 -14.47
C ILE A 63 -4.49 -5.98 -15.33
N LEU A 64 -3.83 -7.10 -14.96
CA LEU A 64 -3.95 -8.36 -15.69
C LEU A 64 -5.37 -8.94 -15.61
N MET A 65 -6.05 -8.83 -14.46
CA MET A 65 -7.45 -9.21 -14.30
C MET A 65 -8.34 -8.42 -15.26
N GLN A 66 -8.18 -7.10 -15.33
CA GLN A 66 -9.01 -6.26 -16.19
C GLN A 66 -8.73 -6.50 -17.67
N ALA A 67 -7.45 -6.61 -18.07
CA ALA A 67 -7.06 -6.91 -19.44
C ALA A 67 -7.58 -8.29 -19.89
N THR A 68 -7.44 -9.31 -19.04
CA THR A 68 -7.96 -10.66 -19.29
C THR A 68 -9.48 -10.66 -19.33
N GLY A 69 -10.13 -9.89 -18.45
CA GLY A 69 -11.59 -9.72 -18.43
C GLY A 69 -12.12 -9.16 -19.74
N ILE A 70 -11.52 -8.07 -20.25
CA ILE A 70 -11.87 -7.46 -21.55
C ILE A 70 -11.68 -8.46 -22.69
N PHE A 71 -10.59 -9.24 -22.67
CA PHE A 71 -10.35 -10.28 -23.65
C PHE A 71 -11.43 -11.38 -23.60
N LEU A 72 -11.73 -11.90 -22.40
CA LEU A 72 -12.72 -12.95 -22.20
C LEU A 72 -14.15 -12.50 -22.52
N THR A 73 -14.48 -11.22 -22.32
CA THR A 73 -15.81 -10.69 -22.66
C THR A 73 -16.15 -10.87 -24.14
N ARG A 74 -15.15 -10.95 -25.03
CA ARG A 74 -15.37 -11.25 -26.46
C ARG A 74 -15.88 -12.67 -26.72
N TYR A 75 -15.67 -13.60 -25.79
CA TYR A 75 -16.02 -15.02 -25.94
C TYR A 75 -17.18 -15.44 -25.03
N ILE A 76 -17.21 -14.92 -23.79
CA ILE A 76 -18.16 -15.35 -22.75
C ILE A 76 -18.99 -14.19 -22.19
N GLY A 77 -18.98 -13.03 -22.84
CA GLY A 77 -19.82 -11.89 -22.48
C GLY A 77 -19.51 -11.30 -21.09
N GLU A 78 -20.54 -10.98 -20.33
CA GLU A 78 -20.43 -10.33 -19.02
C GLU A 78 -19.68 -11.18 -17.97
N ALA A 79 -19.58 -12.50 -18.20
CA ALA A 79 -18.80 -13.39 -17.34
C ALA A 79 -17.27 -13.21 -17.48
N GLY A 80 -16.79 -12.43 -18.46
CA GLY A 80 -15.36 -12.24 -18.74
C GLY A 80 -14.55 -11.79 -17.53
N LEU A 81 -14.96 -10.70 -16.86
CA LEU A 81 -14.27 -10.18 -15.69
C LEU A 81 -14.38 -11.11 -14.46
N PRO A 82 -15.57 -11.64 -14.08
CA PRO A 82 -15.67 -12.62 -12.99
C PRO A 82 -14.75 -13.84 -13.17
N VAL A 83 -14.66 -14.38 -14.40
CA VAL A 83 -13.79 -15.52 -14.70
C VAL A 83 -12.31 -15.14 -14.58
N ALA A 84 -11.90 -13.97 -15.07
CA ALA A 84 -10.54 -13.49 -14.87
C ALA A 84 -10.21 -13.36 -13.37
N VAL A 85 -11.08 -12.72 -12.59
CA VAL A 85 -10.92 -12.57 -11.14
C VAL A 85 -10.82 -13.93 -10.45
N PHE A 86 -11.64 -14.91 -10.83
CA PHE A 86 -11.56 -16.27 -10.29
C PHE A 86 -10.18 -16.89 -10.48
N PHE A 87 -9.62 -16.85 -11.69
CA PHE A 87 -8.31 -17.44 -11.96
C PHE A 87 -7.18 -16.71 -11.23
N PHE A 88 -7.18 -15.37 -11.25
CA PHE A 88 -6.15 -14.61 -10.59
C PHE A 88 -6.26 -14.75 -9.06
N ILE A 89 -7.42 -14.53 -8.43
CA ILE A 89 -7.55 -14.72 -6.97
C ILE A 89 -7.23 -16.17 -6.58
N GLY A 90 -7.70 -17.16 -7.35
CA GLY A 90 -7.35 -18.56 -7.14
C GLY A 90 -5.84 -18.81 -7.18
N SER A 91 -5.10 -18.11 -8.05
CA SER A 91 -3.63 -18.17 -8.11
C SER A 91 -2.94 -17.69 -6.83
N LEU A 92 -3.55 -16.79 -6.05
CA LEU A 92 -2.99 -16.31 -4.77
C LEU A 92 -2.81 -17.44 -3.76
N ALA A 93 -3.65 -18.49 -3.82
CA ALA A 93 -3.52 -19.67 -2.97
C ALA A 93 -2.23 -20.46 -3.24
N TYR A 94 -1.67 -20.34 -4.45
CA TYR A 94 -0.38 -20.94 -4.81
C TYR A 94 0.78 -19.98 -4.50
N ILE A 95 0.61 -18.69 -4.77
CA ILE A 95 1.60 -17.64 -4.44
C ILE A 95 1.89 -17.61 -2.93
N SER A 96 0.90 -17.87 -2.09
CA SER A 96 1.07 -17.94 -0.63
C SER A 96 1.99 -19.06 -0.15
N ARG A 97 2.33 -20.04 -1.01
CA ARG A 97 3.26 -21.12 -0.71
C ARG A 97 4.72 -20.76 -1.02
N LEU A 98 4.98 -19.61 -1.65
CA LEU A 98 6.33 -19.16 -1.95
C LEU A 98 7.08 -18.80 -0.67
N LYS A 99 8.41 -18.97 -0.67
CA LYS A 99 9.28 -18.59 0.47
C LYS A 99 9.28 -17.08 0.72
N THR A 100 9.09 -16.30 -0.35
CA THR A 100 9.01 -14.85 -0.34
C THR A 100 7.74 -14.43 -1.08
N CYS A 101 7.21 -13.25 -0.75
CA CYS A 101 6.03 -12.69 -1.41
C CYS A 101 4.74 -13.50 -1.21
N ASN A 102 4.53 -14.03 0.00
CA ASN A 102 3.41 -14.90 0.39
C ASN A 102 2.32 -14.21 1.24
N ASN A 103 2.41 -12.91 1.43
CA ASN A 103 1.48 -12.10 2.21
C ASN A 103 0.26 -11.72 1.35
N ILE A 104 -0.71 -12.63 1.31
CA ILE A 104 -1.98 -12.44 0.59
C ILE A 104 -2.65 -11.08 0.90
N PRO A 105 -2.79 -10.65 2.16
CA PRO A 105 -3.33 -9.32 2.48
C PRO A 105 -2.66 -8.16 1.74
N ALA A 106 -1.34 -8.19 1.54
CA ALA A 106 -0.63 -7.13 0.81
C ALA A 106 -1.04 -7.08 -0.67
N TYR A 107 -1.23 -8.23 -1.33
CA TYR A 107 -1.78 -8.27 -2.69
C TYR A 107 -3.19 -7.68 -2.74
N PHE A 108 -4.03 -8.00 -1.77
CA PHE A 108 -5.39 -7.45 -1.70
C PHE A 108 -5.40 -5.93 -1.52
N LEU A 109 -4.48 -5.35 -0.75
CA LEU A 109 -4.36 -3.88 -0.68
C LEU A 109 -4.06 -3.27 -2.06
N GLY A 110 -3.20 -3.91 -2.85
CA GLY A 110 -2.93 -3.50 -4.23
C GLY A 110 -4.15 -3.61 -5.13
N LEU A 111 -4.89 -4.72 -5.04
CA LEU A 111 -6.14 -4.92 -5.78
C LEU A 111 -7.20 -3.88 -5.38
N ILE A 112 -7.33 -3.55 -4.10
CA ILE A 112 -8.24 -2.52 -3.60
C ILE A 112 -7.88 -1.15 -4.17
N ILE A 113 -6.59 -0.80 -4.21
CA ILE A 113 -6.14 0.45 -4.84
C ILE A 113 -6.54 0.47 -6.32
N PHE A 114 -6.20 -0.58 -7.06
CA PHE A 114 -6.46 -0.65 -8.50
C PHE A 114 -7.96 -0.56 -8.81
N PHE A 115 -8.78 -1.40 -8.19
CA PHE A 115 -10.22 -1.40 -8.42
C PHE A 115 -10.91 -0.18 -7.83
N GLY A 116 -10.41 0.41 -6.75
CA GLY A 116 -11.02 1.61 -6.16
C GLY A 116 -10.78 2.89 -6.95
N VAL A 117 -9.66 3.00 -7.67
CA VAL A 117 -9.37 4.16 -8.54
C VAL A 117 -10.00 4.01 -9.91
N HIS A 118 -10.23 2.78 -10.38
CA HIS A 118 -10.67 2.50 -11.75
C HIS A 118 -9.79 3.19 -12.81
N PRO A 119 -8.45 3.04 -12.77
CA PRO A 119 -7.58 3.68 -13.74
C PRO A 119 -7.86 3.13 -15.14
N GLN A 120 -7.69 3.97 -16.15
CA GLN A 120 -7.62 3.47 -17.52
C GLN A 120 -6.41 2.55 -17.66
N ILE A 121 -6.53 1.46 -18.43
CA ILE A 121 -5.41 0.57 -18.75
C ILE A 121 -4.49 1.26 -19.77
N ALA A 122 -3.76 2.26 -19.28
CA ALA A 122 -2.76 3.02 -20.00
C ALA A 122 -1.56 3.26 -19.08
N VAL A 123 -0.38 3.47 -19.66
CA VAL A 123 0.86 3.59 -18.88
C VAL A 123 0.83 4.82 -17.97
N ALA A 124 0.33 5.96 -18.47
CA ALA A 124 0.37 7.22 -17.72
C ALA A 124 -0.46 7.18 -16.41
N PRO A 125 -1.76 6.80 -16.42
CA PRO A 125 -2.54 6.71 -15.17
C PRO A 125 -1.97 5.72 -14.15
N LEU A 126 -1.31 4.65 -14.61
CA LEU A 126 -0.65 3.69 -13.74
C LEU A 126 0.62 4.26 -13.09
N LEU A 127 1.40 5.04 -13.84
CA LEU A 127 2.57 5.74 -13.28
C LEU A 127 2.14 6.84 -12.31
N GLU A 128 1.06 7.56 -12.59
CA GLU A 128 0.49 8.55 -11.70
C GLU A 128 0.07 7.94 -10.35
N LEU A 129 -0.40 6.69 -10.34
CA LEU A 129 -0.72 5.96 -9.11
C LEU A 129 0.49 5.58 -8.27
N LEU A 130 1.67 5.38 -8.89
CA LEU A 130 2.88 5.05 -8.14
C LEU A 130 3.32 6.19 -7.23
N VAL A 131 3.08 7.44 -7.64
CA VAL A 131 3.51 8.63 -6.88
C VAL A 131 2.87 8.69 -5.48
N PRO A 132 1.53 8.68 -5.32
CA PRO A 132 0.91 8.67 -3.99
C PRO A 132 1.21 7.40 -3.20
N ILE A 133 1.38 6.25 -3.86
CA ILE A 133 1.74 4.98 -3.19
C ILE A 133 3.15 5.09 -2.56
N LEU A 134 4.13 5.56 -3.33
CA LEU A 134 5.50 5.77 -2.85
C LEU A 134 5.54 6.84 -1.76
N ALA A 135 4.82 7.96 -1.95
CA ALA A 135 4.72 9.00 -0.94
C ALA A 135 4.15 8.45 0.38
N GLY A 136 3.12 7.61 0.32
CA GLY A 136 2.51 7.00 1.50
C GLY A 136 3.47 6.08 2.26
N PHE A 137 4.22 5.25 1.53
CA PHE A 137 5.25 4.40 2.13
C PHE A 137 6.38 5.20 2.75
N VAL A 138 6.89 6.23 2.06
CA VAL A 138 7.96 7.10 2.57
C VAL A 138 7.51 7.86 3.82
N LEU A 139 6.31 8.43 3.81
CA LEU A 139 5.77 9.13 4.97
C LEU A 139 5.57 8.21 6.17
N ALA A 140 5.10 6.97 5.96
CA ALA A 140 5.00 5.99 7.02
C ALA A 140 6.38 5.66 7.63
N TRP A 141 7.38 5.44 6.77
CA TRP A 141 8.75 5.16 7.22
C TRP A 141 9.36 6.33 7.99
N LEU A 142 9.19 7.57 7.51
CA LEU A 142 9.67 8.77 8.19
C LEU A 142 8.99 9.00 9.54
N ASN A 143 7.68 8.75 9.60
CA ASN A 143 6.90 8.85 10.82
C ASN A 143 7.36 7.82 11.86
N ASP A 144 7.44 6.54 11.48
CA ASP A 144 7.93 5.47 12.35
C ASP A 144 9.38 5.73 12.82
N SER A 145 10.26 6.17 11.92
CA SER A 145 11.63 6.55 12.26
C SER A 145 11.69 7.68 13.28
N SER A 146 10.81 8.68 13.15
CA SER A 146 10.69 9.80 14.08
C SER A 146 10.21 9.35 15.46
N VAL A 147 9.20 8.47 15.50
CA VAL A 147 8.68 7.87 16.73
C VAL A 147 9.75 7.04 17.45
N VAL A 148 10.47 6.18 16.71
CA VAL A 148 11.55 5.35 17.28
C VAL A 148 12.67 6.23 17.83
N ARG A 149 13.11 7.25 17.09
CA ARG A 149 14.17 8.17 17.54
C ARG A 149 13.76 8.92 18.81
N LEU A 150 12.55 9.46 18.84
CA LEU A 150 12.01 10.13 20.02
C LEU A 150 11.94 9.19 21.22
N SER A 151 11.47 7.95 21.02
CA SER A 151 11.36 6.98 22.10
C SER A 151 12.73 6.67 22.74
N ARG A 152 13.79 6.53 21.94
CA ARG A 152 15.15 6.28 22.41
C ARG A 152 15.70 7.47 23.21
N LEU A 153 15.48 8.69 22.73
CA LEU A 153 15.92 9.90 23.42
C LEU A 153 15.23 10.05 24.79
N TYR A 154 13.92 9.84 24.83
CA TYR A 154 13.15 9.91 26.08
C TYR A 154 13.65 8.87 27.10
N ASP A 155 13.90 7.64 26.65
CA ASP A 155 14.36 6.57 27.54
C ASP A 155 15.79 6.83 28.06
N ALA A 156 16.68 7.41 27.23
CA ALA A 156 18.02 7.82 27.65
C ALA A 156 18.00 8.93 28.72
N THR A 157 17.15 9.96 28.54
CA THR A 157 17.03 11.06 29.52
C THR A 157 16.47 10.61 30.87
N LYS A 158 15.67 9.54 30.89
CA LYS A 158 15.11 9.00 32.13
C LYS A 158 16.11 8.14 32.91
N GLN A 159 17.10 7.55 32.24
CA GLN A 159 18.16 6.77 32.90
C GLN A 159 19.26 7.66 33.51
N SER A 160 19.39 8.91 33.05
CA SER A 160 20.36 9.90 33.55
C SER A 160 19.83 10.80 34.68
N ALA A 161 18.56 10.64 35.06
CA ALA A 161 17.86 11.43 36.09
C ALA A 161 17.52 10.53 37.29
#